data_AF-A0A963M7A0-F1
#
_entry.id   AF-A0A963M7A0-F1
#
_cell.length_a   1.000
_cell.length_b   1.000
_cell.length_c   1.000
_cell.angle_alpha   90.00
_cell.angle_beta   90.00
_cell.angle_gamma   90.00
#
_symmetry.space_group_name_H-M   'P 1'
#
loop_
_entity.id
_entity.type
_entity.pdbx_description
1 polymer ?
#
loop_
_entity_poly.entity_id
_entity_poly.type
_entity_poly.pdbx_seq_one_letter_code
_entity_poly.pdbx_strand_id
1 'polypeptide(L)'
;TAVRGGDVLVAEDGSLVRVLAAPQAVLRITHCTEHGTPFDLTRAAYHLGNRHVPIELKPDHLKIEPDHVLAEMLRAMHLIVHEAQEPFEPEGGAYGGHGAHGHHHGHDAHEGHGHDHDHSHAHDHGHDHDHDHGHEHHGHGQHGHEPHGHSHG
;
A
#
# COMPACT_ATOMS: atom_id res chain seq x y z
N THR A 1 10.94 -18.32 -13.41
CA THR A 1 9.74 -18.42 -14.27
C THR A 1 8.61 -18.97 -13.44
N ALA A 2 7.47 -18.28 -13.37
CA ALA A 2 6.29 -18.76 -12.65
C ALA A 2 5.38 -19.52 -13.63
N VAL A 3 4.86 -20.67 -13.21
CA VAL A 3 3.95 -21.50 -14.00
C VAL A 3 2.52 -21.01 -13.74
N ARG A 4 1.76 -20.73 -14.80
CA ARG A 4 0.36 -20.27 -14.74
C ARG A 4 -0.60 -21.33 -15.26
N GLY A 5 -1.87 -21.22 -14.88
CA GLY A 5 -2.94 -22.03 -15.42
C GLY A 5 -3.07 -21.83 -16.93
N GLY A 6 -3.24 -22.94 -17.64
CA GLY A 6 -3.20 -22.98 -19.10
C GLY A 6 -1.81 -23.28 -19.67
N ASP A 7 -0.73 -23.17 -18.88
CA ASP A 7 0.59 -23.59 -19.34
C ASP A 7 0.58 -25.09 -19.66
N VAL A 8 1.26 -25.46 -20.74
CA VAL A 8 1.44 -26.85 -21.15
C VAL A 8 2.91 -27.20 -21.00
N LEU A 9 3.19 -28.11 -20.08
CA LEU A 9 4.52 -28.66 -19.84
C LEU A 9 4.69 -29.92 -20.69
N VAL A 10 5.88 -30.08 -21.28
CA VAL A 10 6.25 -31.27 -22.04
C VAL A 10 7.09 -32.17 -21.15
N ALA A 11 6.65 -33.40 -20.94
CA ALA A 11 7.41 -34.39 -20.19
C ALA A 11 8.48 -35.06 -21.07
N GLU A 12 9.43 -35.75 -20.43
CA GLU A 12 10.54 -36.42 -21.12
C GLU A 12 10.08 -37.54 -22.06
N ASP A 13 8.89 -38.10 -21.83
CA ASP A 13 8.25 -39.10 -22.68
C ASP A 13 7.44 -38.49 -23.85
N GLY A 14 7.48 -37.16 -23.99
CA GLY A 14 6.75 -36.41 -25.01
C GLY A 14 5.27 -36.16 -24.69
N SER A 15 4.79 -36.56 -23.51
CA SER A 15 3.41 -36.25 -23.08
C SER A 15 3.26 -34.77 -22.72
N LEU A 16 2.02 -34.27 -22.83
CA LEU A 16 1.65 -32.88 -22.54
C LEU A 16 0.85 -32.80 -21.24
N VAL A 17 1.36 -32.05 -20.27
CA VAL A 17 0.71 -31.79 -18.98
C VAL A 17 0.20 -30.36 -18.94
N ARG A 18 -1.12 -30.18 -18.88
CA ARG A 18 -1.73 -28.85 -18.72
C ARG A 18 -1.82 -28.49 -17.25
N VAL A 19 -1.33 -27.31 -16.91
CA VAL A 19 -1.41 -26.74 -15.57
C VAL A 19 -2.78 -26.11 -15.37
N LEU A 20 -3.41 -26.40 -14.24
CA LEU A 20 -4.67 -25.79 -13.83
C LEU A 20 -4.48 -25.28 -12.40
N ALA A 21 -4.77 -23.99 -12.17
CA ALA A 21 -4.78 -23.44 -10.83
C ALA A 21 -5.89 -24.11 -10.01
N ALA A 22 -5.53 -24.67 -8.85
CA ALA A 22 -6.50 -25.29 -7.96
C ALA A 22 -7.40 -24.23 -7.32
N PRO A 23 -8.70 -24.51 -7.09
CA PRO A 23 -9.55 -23.62 -6.33
C PRO A 23 -9.02 -23.39 -4.91
N GLN A 24 -9.01 -22.14 -4.47
CA GLN A 24 -8.62 -21.74 -3.13
C GLN A 24 -9.55 -20.64 -2.60
N ALA A 25 -9.48 -20.36 -1.29
CA ALA A 25 -10.28 -19.31 -0.68
C ALA A 25 -9.83 -17.95 -1.21
N VAL A 26 -10.77 -17.17 -1.73
CA VAL A 26 -10.53 -15.82 -2.25
C VAL A 26 -11.66 -14.89 -1.85
N LEU A 27 -11.38 -13.59 -1.88
CA LEU A 27 -12.40 -12.56 -1.95
C LEU A 27 -12.61 -12.19 -3.41
N ARG A 28 -13.84 -12.32 -3.89
CA ARG A 28 -14.31 -11.87 -5.20
C ARG A 28 -14.98 -10.51 -5.06
N ILE A 29 -14.44 -9.51 -5.74
CA ILE A 29 -14.87 -8.11 -5.66
C ILE A 29 -15.55 -7.70 -6.96
N THR A 30 -16.77 -7.19 -6.86
CA THR A 30 -17.56 -6.68 -7.98
C THR A 30 -18.07 -5.28 -7.67
N HIS A 31 -18.39 -4.51 -8.71
CA HIS A 31 -19.06 -3.22 -8.51
C HIS A 31 -20.54 -3.42 -8.19
N CYS A 32 -21.13 -2.49 -7.43
CA CYS A 32 -22.57 -2.47 -7.24
C CYS A 32 -23.26 -2.08 -8.57
N THR A 33 -24.20 -2.88 -9.05
CA THR A 33 -24.93 -2.60 -10.30
C THR A 33 -25.98 -1.50 -10.16
N GLU A 34 -26.41 -1.19 -8.94
CA GLU A 34 -27.43 -0.16 -8.68
C GLU A 34 -26.82 1.23 -8.47
N HIS A 35 -25.70 1.31 -7.74
CA HIS A 35 -25.13 2.58 -7.28
C HIS A 35 -23.65 2.78 -7.68
N GLY A 36 -23.01 1.74 -8.21
CA GLY A 36 -21.61 1.76 -8.62
C GLY A 36 -21.43 1.72 -10.13
N THR A 37 -20.18 1.78 -10.55
CA THR A 37 -19.75 1.73 -11.94
C THR A 37 -18.60 0.74 -12.11
N PRO A 38 -18.37 0.18 -13.31
CA PRO A 38 -17.19 -0.64 -13.57
C PRO A 38 -15.86 0.08 -13.24
N PHE A 39 -15.84 1.41 -13.31
CA PHE A 39 -14.67 2.23 -12.97
C PHE A 39 -14.29 2.15 -11.49
N ASP A 40 -15.22 1.78 -10.60
CA ASP A 40 -14.92 1.60 -9.17
C ASP A 40 -13.99 0.40 -8.93
N LEU A 41 -14.03 -0.62 -9.81
CA LEU A 41 -13.05 -1.71 -9.79
C LEU A 41 -11.65 -1.20 -10.16
N THR A 42 -11.54 -0.28 -11.11
CA THR A 42 -10.25 0.37 -11.44
C THR A 42 -9.70 1.15 -10.25
N ARG A 43 -10.56 1.89 -9.54
CA ARG A 43 -10.16 2.60 -8.31
C ARG A 43 -9.72 1.63 -7.22
N ALA A 44 -10.42 0.53 -7.01
CA ALA A 44 -10.00 -0.49 -6.05
C ALA A 44 -8.66 -1.13 -6.43
N ALA A 45 -8.48 -1.49 -7.70
CA ALA A 45 -7.21 -2.03 -8.19
C ALA A 45 -6.05 -1.06 -7.93
N TYR A 46 -6.26 0.24 -8.15
CA TYR A 46 -5.28 1.28 -7.81
C TYR A 46 -4.92 1.29 -6.31
N HIS A 47 -5.93 1.28 -5.44
CA HIS A 47 -5.72 1.30 -3.99
C HIS A 47 -5.07 0.01 -3.45
N LEU A 48 -5.40 -1.15 -4.02
CA LEU A 48 -4.80 -2.44 -3.68
C LEU A 48 -3.34 -2.50 -4.18
N GLY A 49 -3.09 -2.00 -5.40
CA GLY A 49 -1.75 -1.90 -5.97
C GLY A 49 -0.82 -1.02 -5.13
N ASN A 50 -1.30 0.14 -4.65
CA ASN A 50 -0.55 1.01 -3.74
C ASN A 50 -0.18 0.35 -2.41
N ARG A 51 -0.85 -0.75 -2.05
CA ARG A 51 -0.59 -1.56 -0.85
C ARG A 51 0.20 -2.82 -1.17
N HIS A 52 0.65 -3.00 -2.41
CA HIS A 52 1.36 -4.19 -2.88
C HIS A 52 0.59 -5.51 -2.63
N VAL A 53 -0.75 -5.46 -2.67
CA VAL A 53 -1.59 -6.65 -2.49
C VAL A 53 -1.54 -7.50 -3.75
N PRO A 54 -1.28 -8.83 -3.66
CA PRO A 54 -1.45 -9.75 -4.77
C PRO A 54 -2.91 -9.70 -5.27
N ILE A 55 -3.10 -9.33 -6.53
CA ILE A 55 -4.43 -9.11 -7.11
C ILE A 55 -4.52 -9.78 -8.48
N GLU A 56 -5.59 -10.54 -8.70
CA GLU A 56 -5.96 -11.00 -10.05
C GLU A 56 -6.98 -10.03 -10.64
N LEU A 57 -6.65 -9.51 -11.83
CA LEU A 57 -7.49 -8.56 -12.55
C LEU A 57 -8.36 -9.29 -13.57
N LYS A 58 -9.68 -9.07 -13.53
CA LYS A 58 -10.60 -9.45 -14.60
C LYS A 58 -11.47 -8.25 -15.01
N PRO A 59 -12.07 -8.26 -16.22
CA PRO A 59 -12.86 -7.12 -16.69
C PRO A 59 -14.08 -6.79 -15.82
N ASP A 60 -14.65 -7.81 -15.16
CA ASP A 60 -15.90 -7.74 -14.41
C ASP A 60 -15.72 -7.89 -12.89
N HIS A 61 -14.54 -8.32 -12.43
CA HIS A 61 -14.25 -8.54 -11.02
C HIS A 61 -12.76 -8.51 -10.70
N LEU A 62 -12.44 -8.41 -9.42
CA LEU A 62 -11.09 -8.59 -8.88
C LEU A 62 -11.10 -9.80 -7.95
N LYS A 63 -9.95 -10.45 -7.79
CA LYS A 63 -9.73 -11.41 -6.70
C LYS A 63 -8.51 -11.05 -5.89
N ILE A 64 -8.60 -11.25 -4.58
CA ILE A 64 -7.49 -11.16 -3.63
C ILE A 64 -7.59 -12.32 -2.63
N GLU A 65 -6.52 -12.57 -1.89
CA GLU A 65 -6.54 -13.49 -0.76
C GLU A 65 -7.46 -12.96 0.38
N PRO A 66 -8.01 -13.84 1.23
CA PRO A 66 -8.85 -13.44 2.35
C PRO A 66 -8.14 -12.52 3.34
N ASP A 67 -8.54 -11.26 3.36
CA ASP A 67 -8.11 -10.25 4.33
C ASP A 67 -9.31 -9.40 4.73
N HIS A 68 -9.64 -9.42 6.03
CA HIS A 68 -10.81 -8.71 6.57
C HIS A 68 -10.65 -7.19 6.54
N VAL A 69 -9.44 -6.66 6.73
CA VAL A 69 -9.16 -5.22 6.69
C VAL A 69 -9.34 -4.68 5.28
N LEU A 70 -8.80 -5.41 4.29
CA LEU A 70 -9.00 -5.06 2.88
C LEU A 70 -10.47 -5.21 2.48
N ALA A 71 -11.17 -6.25 2.96
CA ALA A 71 -12.59 -6.42 2.71
C ALA A 71 -13.43 -5.24 3.24
N GLU A 72 -13.16 -4.76 4.46
CA GLU A 72 -13.83 -3.59 5.02
C GLU A 72 -13.54 -2.31 4.22
N MET A 73 -12.28 -2.08 3.86
CA MET A 73 -11.90 -0.95 3.01
C MET A 73 -12.66 -0.98 1.67
N LEU A 74 -12.72 -2.13 1.01
CA LEU A 74 -13.41 -2.29 -0.28
C LEU A 74 -14.93 -2.09 -0.14
N ARG A 75 -15.53 -2.56 0.94
CA ARG A 75 -16.95 -2.29 1.25
C ARG A 75 -17.21 -0.81 1.50
N ALA A 76 -16.30 -0.12 2.19
CA ALA A 76 -16.39 1.34 2.39
C ALA A 76 -16.26 2.13 1.07
N MET A 77 -15.67 1.53 0.03
CA MET A 77 -15.68 2.05 -1.34
C MET A 77 -16.95 1.68 -2.12
N HIS A 78 -17.99 1.16 -1.45
CA HIS A 78 -19.26 0.72 -2.05
C HIS A 78 -19.13 -0.45 -3.05
N LEU A 79 -18.07 -1.26 -2.91
CA LEU A 79 -17.91 -2.48 -3.67
C LEU A 79 -18.56 -3.66 -2.96
N ILE A 80 -18.99 -4.63 -3.76
CA ILE A 80 -19.54 -5.88 -3.30
C ILE A 80 -18.38 -6.88 -3.14
N VAL A 81 -18.20 -7.42 -1.93
CA VAL A 81 -17.12 -8.35 -1.59
C VAL A 81 -17.73 -9.66 -1.09
N HIS A 82 -17.45 -10.76 -1.79
CA HIS A 82 -17.93 -12.10 -1.44
C HIS A 82 -16.78 -13.10 -1.32
N GLU A 83 -16.88 -14.01 -0.35
CA GLU A 83 -15.98 -15.16 -0.25
C GLU A 83 -16.34 -16.20 -1.32
N ALA A 84 -15.32 -16.78 -1.96
CA ALA A 84 -15.50 -17.81 -2.97
C ALA A 84 -14.34 -18.82 -2.94
N GLN A 85 -14.58 -20.03 -3.46
CA GLN A 85 -13.55 -21.04 -3.73
C GLN A 85 -13.26 -21.05 -5.23
N GLU A 86 -12.27 -20.28 -5.66
CA GLU A 86 -11.94 -20.10 -7.08
C GLU A 86 -10.42 -20.24 -7.31
N PRO A 87 -9.97 -20.65 -8.51
CA PRO A 87 -8.56 -20.53 -8.88
C PRO A 87 -8.09 -19.08 -8.73
N PHE A 88 -6.85 -18.88 -8.33
CA PHE A 88 -6.29 -17.55 -8.11
C PHE A 88 -4.91 -17.40 -8.77
N GLU A 89 -4.81 -16.43 -9.66
CA GLU A 89 -3.65 -16.13 -10.50
C GLU A 89 -3.35 -14.64 -10.46
N PRO A 90 -2.73 -14.14 -9.37
CA PRO A 90 -2.45 -12.72 -9.24
C PRO A 90 -1.48 -12.24 -10.32
N GLU A 91 -1.60 -10.96 -10.66
CA GLU A 91 -0.69 -10.32 -11.59
C GLU A 91 0.74 -10.30 -11.05
N GLY A 92 1.70 -10.48 -11.95
CA GLY A 92 3.12 -10.39 -11.57
C GLY A 92 3.45 -8.95 -11.19
N GLY A 93 4.14 -8.76 -10.06
CA GLY A 93 4.60 -7.42 -9.67
C GLY A 93 5.50 -6.80 -10.74
N ALA A 94 5.44 -5.47 -10.89
CA ALA A 94 6.21 -4.71 -11.90
C ALA A 94 7.74 -4.88 -11.79
N TYR A 95 8.23 -5.40 -10.66
CA TYR A 95 9.65 -5.61 -10.38
C TYR A 95 10.05 -7.09 -10.32
N GLY A 96 9.23 -7.98 -10.89
CA GLY A 96 9.34 -9.45 -10.86
C GLY A 96 10.56 -10.09 -11.54
N GLY A 97 11.69 -9.38 -11.62
CA GLY A 97 12.99 -9.91 -12.03
C GLY A 97 13.97 -10.21 -10.88
N HIS A 98 13.73 -9.74 -9.64
CA HIS A 98 14.71 -9.85 -8.54
C HIS A 98 14.14 -10.27 -7.17
N GLY A 99 12.87 -10.67 -7.08
CA GLY A 99 12.15 -10.77 -5.80
C GLY A 99 11.84 -12.17 -5.26
N ALA A 100 12.33 -13.25 -5.88
CA ALA A 100 12.01 -14.61 -5.42
C ALA A 100 13.07 -15.17 -4.45
N HIS A 101 13.42 -14.43 -3.39
CA HIS A 101 14.13 -14.98 -2.23
C HIS A 101 13.70 -14.25 -0.95
N GLY A 102 12.47 -14.52 -0.50
CA GLY A 102 12.09 -14.32 0.90
C GLY A 102 12.79 -15.35 1.79
N HIS A 103 14.11 -15.30 1.89
CA HIS A 103 14.84 -15.95 2.98
C HIS A 103 15.07 -14.90 4.07
N HIS A 104 14.15 -14.85 5.02
CA HIS A 104 14.36 -14.15 6.28
C HIS A 104 15.42 -14.94 7.08
N HIS A 105 16.70 -14.79 6.74
CA HIS A 105 17.80 -15.22 7.60
C HIS A 105 18.19 -14.06 8.51
N GLY A 106 17.51 -13.97 9.65
CA GLY A 106 18.07 -13.30 10.81
C GLY A 106 19.24 -14.14 11.32
N HIS A 107 20.45 -13.80 10.88
CA HIS A 107 21.69 -14.20 11.51
C HIS A 107 22.51 -12.94 11.79
N ASP A 108 22.16 -12.25 12.88
CA ASP A 108 23.10 -11.37 13.57
C ASP A 108 24.20 -12.24 14.18
N ALA A 109 25.28 -12.40 13.42
CA ALA A 109 26.57 -12.87 13.92
C ALA A 109 27.67 -12.12 13.16
N HIS A 110 27.84 -10.84 13.48
CA HIS A 110 29.06 -10.10 13.16
C HIS A 110 29.93 -10.00 14.42
N GLU A 111 30.74 -11.04 14.62
CA GLU A 111 32.02 -10.91 15.32
C GLU A 111 33.02 -10.19 14.38
N GLY A 112 33.44 -9.00 14.81
CA GLY A 112 34.83 -8.54 14.72
C GLY A 112 35.37 -8.03 13.39
N HIS A 113 35.29 -6.70 13.17
CA HIS A 113 36.45 -5.93 12.67
C HIS A 113 36.37 -4.49 13.21
N GLY A 114 37.28 -4.18 14.14
CA GLY A 114 37.34 -2.92 14.86
C GLY A 114 37.94 -1.78 14.03
N HIS A 115 37.35 -0.60 14.22
CA HIS A 115 38.04 0.67 14.09
C HIS A 115 37.67 1.52 15.31
N ASP A 116 38.60 1.60 16.26
CA ASP A 116 38.53 2.53 17.37
C ASP A 116 38.63 3.97 16.84
N HIS A 117 37.55 4.74 17.00
CA HIS A 117 37.62 6.19 17.02
C HIS A 117 36.83 6.69 18.23
N ASP A 118 37.56 6.84 19.34
CA ASP A 118 37.14 7.59 20.51
C ASP A 118 37.01 9.08 20.13
N HIS A 119 35.79 9.58 20.07
CA HIS A 119 35.49 11.00 20.17
C HIS A 119 34.26 11.21 21.06
N SER A 120 34.52 11.24 22.37
CA SER A 120 33.62 11.84 23.34
C SER A 120 33.45 13.34 23.07
N HIS A 121 32.27 13.76 22.60
CA HIS A 121 31.79 15.13 22.80
C HIS A 121 30.34 15.10 23.30
N ALA A 122 30.22 15.14 24.62
CA ALA A 122 29.00 15.48 25.30
C ALA A 122 28.72 16.98 25.14
N HIS A 123 27.55 17.33 24.61
CA HIS A 123 26.93 18.63 24.84
C HIS A 123 25.50 18.39 25.32
N ASP A 124 25.38 18.41 26.63
CA ASP A 124 24.16 18.71 27.37
C ASP A 124 23.80 20.18 27.15
N HIS A 125 22.61 20.45 26.65
CA HIS A 125 21.89 21.71 26.86
C HIS A 125 20.39 21.43 26.92
N GLY A 126 19.94 20.98 28.10
CA GLY A 126 18.57 21.16 28.51
C GLY A 126 18.24 22.65 28.69
N HIS A 127 17.15 23.09 28.06
CA HIS A 127 16.43 24.29 28.48
C HIS A 127 14.92 24.05 28.35
N ASP A 128 14.33 23.63 29.46
CA ASP A 128 12.92 23.81 29.77
C ASP A 128 12.66 25.29 30.02
N HIS A 129 11.64 25.85 29.38
CA HIS A 129 10.94 27.04 29.88
C HIS A 129 9.46 26.98 29.49
N ASP A 130 8.68 26.35 30.37
CA ASP A 130 7.26 26.67 30.55
C ASP A 130 7.16 28.01 31.28
N HIS A 131 6.49 29.00 30.67
CA HIS A 131 5.90 30.13 31.40
C HIS A 131 4.59 30.58 30.74
N ASP A 132 3.49 30.14 31.36
CA ASP A 132 2.17 30.74 31.29
C ASP A 132 2.19 32.11 32.00
N HIS A 133 1.79 33.17 31.29
CA HIS A 133 1.43 34.45 31.89
C HIS A 133 0.29 35.11 31.09
N GLY A 134 -0.94 34.91 31.55
CA GLY A 134 -2.06 35.78 31.21
C GLY A 134 -1.92 37.15 31.89
N HIS A 135 -2.12 38.23 31.12
CA HIS A 135 -2.54 39.53 31.64
C HIS A 135 -3.38 40.29 30.60
N GLU A 136 -4.67 40.48 30.92
CA GLU A 136 -5.48 41.58 30.39
C GLU A 136 -4.95 42.92 30.93
N HIS A 137 -4.88 43.96 30.08
CA HIS A 137 -5.62 45.21 30.28
C HIS A 137 -5.31 46.30 29.23
N HIS A 138 -6.41 46.97 28.84
CA HIS A 138 -6.60 48.37 28.42
C HIS A 138 -6.06 48.88 27.07
N GLY A 139 -7.01 49.29 26.23
CA GLY A 139 -6.78 49.92 24.93
C GLY A 139 -6.72 51.45 24.95
N HIS A 140 -6.35 52.01 23.81
CA HIS A 140 -6.69 53.34 23.30
C HIS A 140 -6.36 53.34 21.79
N GLY A 141 -7.33 53.60 20.91
CA GLY A 141 -7.26 54.79 20.07
C GLY A 141 -7.39 54.45 18.57
N GLN A 142 -8.51 54.83 17.98
CA GLN A 142 -8.77 54.76 16.54
C GLN A 142 -7.89 55.76 15.79
N HIS A 143 -7.19 55.34 14.73
CA HIS A 143 -6.79 56.22 13.63
C HIS A 143 -6.83 55.42 12.33
N GLY A 144 -7.77 55.78 11.45
CA GLY A 144 -7.83 55.24 10.10
C GLY A 144 -6.79 55.88 9.19
N HIS A 145 -6.35 55.13 8.17
CA HIS A 145 -5.89 55.67 6.89
C HIS A 145 -6.07 54.61 5.79
N GLU A 146 -6.46 55.11 4.63
CA GLU A 146 -7.02 54.47 3.43
C GLU A 146 -6.11 53.46 2.69
N PRO A 147 -6.69 52.60 1.83
CA PRO A 147 -5.94 51.67 0.98
C PRO A 147 -5.37 52.36 -0.26
N HIS A 148 -4.04 52.34 -0.41
CA HIS A 148 -3.38 52.67 -1.67
C HIS A 148 -3.31 51.43 -2.58
N GLY A 149 -4.06 51.48 -3.68
CA GLY A 149 -3.95 50.52 -4.78
C GLY A 149 -2.70 50.76 -5.61
N HIS A 150 -2.04 49.67 -6.02
CA HIS A 150 -0.99 49.68 -7.02
C HIS A 150 -1.49 49.00 -8.30
N SER A 151 -1.65 49.82 -9.34
CA SER A 151 -1.84 49.40 -10.73
C SER A 151 -0.47 49.11 -11.35
N HIS A 152 -0.28 47.90 -11.87
CA HIS A 152 0.82 47.58 -12.76
C HIS A 152 0.31 47.64 -14.20
N GLY A 153 0.88 48.55 -14.99
CA GLY A 153 0.87 48.50 -16.45
C GLY A 153 2.08 47.76 -16.98
#